data_AF-A0A813TIQ2-F1
#
_entry.id   AF-A0A813TIQ2-F1
#
_cell.length_a   1.000
_cell.length_b   1.000
_cell.length_c   1.000
_cell.angle_alpha   90.00
_cell.angle_beta   90.00
_cell.angle_gamma   90.00
#
_symmetry.space_group_name_H-M   'P 1'
#
loop_
_entity.id
_entity.type
_entity.pdbx_description
1 polymer ?
#
loop_
_entity_poly.entity_id
_entity_poly.type
_entity_poly.pdbx_seq_one_letter_code
_entity_poly.pdbx_strand_id
1 'polypeptide(L)'
;MFFIFLLSFIFIVDLVIPTKEQTLLEAYKQWRERADSKVCCDYGLHIAITHWNEQVAKDMEILTKEKGVNSFKVFMAYSDTFMLHDDEIFQIFSKCRELGAIAMVHAENGLVIKELEKEMLKLGITGPEGHLLSRPEKLEAEATNRAITIAEQARCPLYVVHIMSKTAADKVQEVRLKGQVVFGESNVASLGTDGSQYFNKCWRHAAAHVVSPPLRNDPTTGPYLLDLLANGSLSTTATDHCTFNGNQKALGKDDFRKIPNGINGIEDRLSVIWTKGVETGKLDINQFVAITSSNAARIFNMYPKKGRIAVGSDGDCLIWDPQATKTISFSTHHQACDFNIFEGFQCHGLPIITIVAGKIAYENGQLNAIQGSGKYIETTCFTDYIYQKLNKREQLREQIIKQQKIEREPYTGEVIDAKKSVSNGDLKTSPKNQTIHSNHELPAAGFHNRPATRAGARNLFDSSFMLSGEQWDDGNLRKTTRVQQPPGGQSKGLW
;
A
#
# COMPACT_ATOMS: atom_id res chain seq x y z
N MET A 1 1.46 6.37 21.22
CA MET A 1 1.80 4.96 20.92
C MET A 1 0.79 4.51 19.88
N PHE A 2 1.26 4.14 18.69
CA PHE A 2 0.40 3.82 17.55
C PHE A 2 -0.13 2.39 17.73
N PHE A 3 -1.44 2.23 17.75
CA PHE A 3 -2.13 0.95 17.68
C PHE A 3 -2.85 0.93 16.32
N ILE A 4 -2.81 -0.18 15.59
CA ILE A 4 -3.42 -0.29 14.24
C ILE A 4 -4.29 -1.55 14.27
N PHE A 5 -5.60 -1.37 14.47
CA PHE A 5 -6.52 -2.49 14.68
C PHE A 5 -7.15 -3.00 13.37
N LEU A 6 -7.02 -4.32 13.18
CA LEU A 6 -7.59 -5.11 12.09
C LEU A 6 -8.60 -6.14 12.61
N LEU A 7 -9.78 -6.23 12.00
CA LEU A 7 -10.93 -7.06 12.38
C LEU A 7 -11.86 -6.48 13.48
N SER A 8 -13.05 -7.08 13.54
CA SER A 8 -14.31 -6.69 14.19
C SER A 8 -14.22 -6.42 15.69
N PHE A 9 -15.29 -5.82 16.24
CA PHE A 9 -15.54 -5.57 17.68
C PHE A 9 -15.18 -6.73 18.64
N ILE A 10 -15.05 -7.96 18.12
CA ILE A 10 -14.82 -9.21 18.86
C ILE A 10 -13.47 -9.91 18.57
N PHE A 11 -12.66 -9.39 17.64
CA PHE A 11 -11.30 -9.88 17.39
C PHE A 11 -10.45 -8.79 16.73
N ILE A 12 -9.25 -8.53 17.25
CA ILE A 12 -8.37 -7.47 16.73
C ILE A 12 -6.98 -8.01 16.40
N VAL A 13 -6.37 -7.61 15.29
CA VAL A 13 -4.94 -7.81 15.01
C VAL A 13 -4.28 -6.45 15.09
N ASP A 14 -3.32 -6.31 15.99
CA ASP A 14 -2.63 -5.06 16.24
C ASP A 14 -1.20 -5.08 15.68
N LEU A 15 -0.61 -3.91 15.44
CA LEU A 15 0.73 -3.80 14.89
C LEU A 15 1.77 -3.55 15.97
N VAL A 16 2.71 -4.48 16.11
CA VAL A 16 3.93 -4.29 16.90
C VAL A 16 4.89 -3.41 16.12
N ILE A 17 5.32 -2.30 16.71
CA ILE A 17 6.29 -1.37 16.09
C ILE A 17 7.53 -1.27 16.99
N PRO A 18 8.67 -1.87 16.61
CA PRO A 18 9.90 -1.76 17.40
C PRO A 18 10.42 -0.31 17.39
N THR A 19 11.03 0.13 18.48
CA THR A 19 11.86 1.34 18.46
C THR A 19 13.17 1.06 17.71
N LYS A 20 13.98 2.10 17.43
CA LYS A 20 15.24 1.94 16.69
C LYS A 20 16.26 1.05 17.42
N GLU A 21 16.12 0.93 18.74
CA GLU A 21 17.04 0.22 19.62
C GLU A 21 16.56 -1.20 19.99
N GLN A 22 15.31 -1.55 19.67
CA GLN A 22 14.69 -2.81 20.05
C GLN A 22 14.81 -3.87 18.96
N THR A 23 15.03 -5.11 19.37
CA THR A 23 14.81 -6.29 18.51
C THR A 23 13.32 -6.51 18.27
N LEU A 24 12.96 -7.30 17.24
CA LEU A 24 11.54 -7.58 16.98
C LEU A 24 10.92 -8.41 18.11
N LEU A 25 11.71 -9.31 18.71
CA LEU A 25 11.26 -10.19 19.80
C LEU A 25 10.99 -9.42 21.10
N GLU A 26 11.83 -8.43 21.43
CA GLU A 26 11.59 -7.55 22.58
C GLU A 26 10.33 -6.71 22.40
N ALA A 27 10.14 -6.14 21.20
CA ALA A 27 8.93 -5.39 20.88
C ALA A 27 7.69 -6.29 20.95
N TYR A 28 7.73 -7.49 20.37
CA TYR A 28 6.64 -8.48 20.46
C TYR A 28 6.30 -8.81 21.91
N LYS A 29 7.30 -9.13 22.74
CA LYS A 29 7.12 -9.46 24.15
C LYS A 29 6.48 -8.29 24.90
N GLN A 30 6.96 -7.07 24.68
CA GLN A 30 6.40 -5.87 25.30
C GLN A 30 4.94 -5.63 24.91
N TRP A 31 4.57 -5.89 23.65
CA TRP A 31 3.17 -5.80 23.21
C TRP A 31 2.30 -6.86 23.88
N ARG A 32 2.76 -8.12 23.93
CA ARG A 32 2.06 -9.22 24.61
C ARG A 32 1.83 -8.93 26.10
N GLU A 33 2.84 -8.47 26.82
CA GLU A 33 2.74 -8.11 28.24
C GLU A 33 1.69 -7.01 28.49
N ARG A 34 1.60 -6.02 27.57
CA ARG A 34 0.62 -4.94 27.66
C ARG A 34 -0.80 -5.41 27.31
N ALA A 35 -0.94 -6.27 26.31
CA ALA A 35 -2.22 -6.71 25.79
C ALA A 35 -2.87 -7.81 26.63
N ASP A 36 -2.12 -8.86 27.00
CA ASP A 36 -2.66 -10.07 27.66
C ASP A 36 -3.42 -9.75 28.97
N SER A 37 -3.04 -8.69 29.67
CA SER A 37 -3.69 -8.24 30.92
C SER A 37 -4.87 -7.27 30.74
N LYS A 38 -5.17 -6.87 29.50
CA LYS A 38 -6.11 -5.79 29.19
C LYS A 38 -7.19 -6.15 28.19
N VAL A 39 -6.88 -6.98 27.20
CA VAL A 39 -7.80 -7.26 26.10
C VAL A 39 -9.11 -7.91 26.60
N CYS A 40 -10.23 -7.39 26.12
CA CYS A 40 -11.56 -7.91 26.44
C CYS A 40 -12.07 -8.91 25.39
N CYS A 41 -11.38 -9.00 24.25
CA CYS A 41 -11.65 -9.94 23.18
C CYS A 41 -10.34 -10.52 22.64
N ASP A 42 -10.44 -11.62 21.91
CA ASP A 42 -9.26 -12.28 21.35
C ASP A 42 -8.50 -11.34 20.39
N TYR A 43 -7.19 -11.55 20.29
CA TYR A 43 -6.36 -10.69 19.46
C TYR A 43 -5.20 -11.43 18.78
N GLY A 44 -4.69 -10.88 17.68
CA GLY A 44 -3.46 -11.29 17.00
C GLY A 44 -2.47 -10.14 16.91
N LEU A 45 -1.28 -10.40 16.35
CA LEU A 45 -0.26 -9.38 16.15
C LEU A 45 0.38 -9.48 14.76
N HIS A 46 0.51 -8.33 14.10
CA HIS A 46 1.41 -8.09 12.97
C HIS A 46 2.73 -7.50 13.49
N ILE A 47 3.81 -7.66 12.74
CA ILE A 47 5.12 -7.11 13.13
C ILE A 47 5.59 -6.11 12.07
N ALA A 48 5.84 -4.87 12.48
CA ALA A 48 6.48 -3.89 11.61
C ALA A 48 7.97 -4.19 11.45
N ILE A 49 8.44 -4.18 10.20
CA ILE A 49 9.86 -4.21 9.85
C ILE A 49 10.24 -2.78 9.47
N THR A 50 11.04 -2.14 10.33
CA THR A 50 11.43 -0.73 10.20
C THR A 50 12.88 -0.55 9.75
N HIS A 51 13.63 -1.64 9.65
CA HIS A 51 15.00 -1.73 9.15
C HIS A 51 15.28 -3.18 8.75
N TRP A 52 16.35 -3.43 7.97
CA TRP A 52 16.69 -4.78 7.52
C TRP A 52 18.14 -5.18 7.82
N ASN A 53 18.32 -6.36 8.41
CA ASN A 53 19.62 -7.02 8.61
C ASN A 53 19.42 -8.53 8.91
N GLU A 54 20.51 -9.29 9.07
CA GLU A 54 20.45 -10.73 9.37
C GLU A 54 19.75 -11.05 10.70
N GLN A 55 19.86 -10.18 11.71
CA GLN A 55 19.19 -10.39 13.00
C GLN A 55 17.67 -10.28 12.84
N VAL A 56 17.19 -9.28 12.09
CA VAL A 56 15.76 -9.14 11.73
C VAL A 56 15.26 -10.39 11.02
N ALA A 57 16.03 -10.94 10.08
CA ALA A 57 15.66 -12.17 9.38
C ALA A 57 15.54 -13.39 10.33
N LYS A 58 16.43 -13.50 11.34
CA LYS A 58 16.36 -14.55 12.38
C LYS A 58 15.17 -14.34 13.32
N ASP A 59 14.92 -13.10 13.73
CA ASP A 59 13.78 -12.77 14.58
C ASP A 59 12.45 -13.12 13.88
N MET A 60 12.32 -12.82 12.57
CA MET A 60 11.15 -13.22 11.77
C MET A 60 10.93 -14.73 11.78
N GLU A 61 12.00 -15.52 11.73
CA GLU A 61 11.93 -16.98 11.80
C GLU A 61 11.42 -17.46 13.16
N ILE A 62 11.91 -16.88 14.27
CA ILE A 62 11.44 -17.20 15.62
C ILE A 62 9.97 -16.78 15.79
N LEU A 63 9.59 -15.59 15.31
CA LEU A 63 8.22 -15.08 15.37
C LEU A 63 7.23 -16.00 14.63
N THR A 64 7.62 -16.48 13.45
CA THR A 64 6.78 -17.37 12.64
C THR A 64 6.70 -18.79 13.19
N LYS A 65 7.82 -19.36 13.65
CA LYS A 65 7.87 -20.76 14.10
C LYS A 65 7.40 -20.96 15.54
N GLU A 66 7.67 -20.01 16.43
CA GLU A 66 7.46 -20.19 17.87
C GLU A 66 6.40 -19.26 18.47
N LYS A 67 6.11 -18.13 17.82
CA LYS A 67 5.21 -17.11 18.37
C LYS A 67 3.88 -16.99 17.63
N GLY A 68 3.69 -17.74 16.55
CA GLY A 68 2.44 -17.78 15.80
C GLY A 68 2.12 -16.45 15.11
N VAL A 69 3.09 -15.86 14.43
CA VAL A 69 2.92 -14.66 13.60
C VAL A 69 3.13 -15.01 12.13
N ASN A 70 2.16 -14.71 11.26
CA ASN A 70 2.30 -14.93 9.81
C ASN A 70 2.28 -13.67 8.95
N SER A 71 2.45 -12.48 9.53
CA SER A 71 2.25 -11.22 8.80
C SER A 71 3.21 -10.12 9.24
N PHE A 72 3.88 -9.50 8.25
CA PHE A 72 4.93 -8.51 8.47
C PHE A 72 4.65 -7.25 7.66
N LYS A 73 4.69 -6.07 8.30
CA LYS A 73 4.37 -4.78 7.68
C LYS A 73 5.62 -3.96 7.40
N VAL A 74 5.78 -3.52 6.15
CA VAL A 74 6.82 -2.57 5.72
C VAL A 74 6.21 -1.20 5.42
N PHE A 75 7.05 -0.17 5.41
CA PHE A 75 6.64 1.20 5.10
C PHE A 75 7.47 1.73 3.93
N MET A 76 6.80 2.28 2.91
CA MET A 76 7.42 3.02 1.80
C MET A 76 7.41 4.54 2.04
N ALA A 77 6.77 4.96 3.12
CA ALA A 77 6.68 6.33 3.60
C ALA A 77 7.42 6.50 4.93
N TYR A 78 7.34 7.70 5.51
CA TYR A 78 8.04 8.08 6.75
C TYR A 78 9.57 8.00 6.60
N SER A 79 10.12 8.77 5.67
CA SER A 79 11.53 8.75 5.23
C SER A 79 12.56 8.83 6.36
N ASP A 80 12.20 9.43 7.49
CA ASP A 80 13.13 9.73 8.58
C ASP A 80 13.07 8.67 9.71
N THR A 81 12.10 7.75 9.63
CA THR A 81 11.82 6.79 10.72
C THR A 81 11.67 5.35 10.24
N PHE A 82 10.71 5.06 9.34
CA PHE A 82 10.29 3.69 9.04
C PHE A 82 10.48 3.28 7.58
N MET A 83 10.78 4.23 6.70
CA MET A 83 10.89 3.98 5.27
C MET A 83 12.01 2.98 4.96
N LEU A 84 11.66 1.96 4.19
CA LEU A 84 12.61 1.00 3.62
C LEU A 84 12.86 1.28 2.13
N HIS A 85 14.05 0.95 1.67
CA HIS A 85 14.40 1.00 0.25
C HIS A 85 13.95 -0.27 -0.50
N ASP A 86 13.87 -0.18 -1.83
CA ASP A 86 13.30 -1.25 -2.66
C ASP A 86 14.07 -2.58 -2.53
N ASP A 87 15.40 -2.52 -2.32
CA ASP A 87 16.25 -3.69 -2.11
C ASP A 87 16.00 -4.36 -0.76
N GLU A 88 15.79 -3.59 0.31
CA GLU A 88 15.39 -4.10 1.63
C GLU A 88 13.99 -4.73 1.56
N ILE A 89 13.03 -4.05 0.92
CA ILE A 89 11.67 -4.55 0.72
C ILE A 89 11.69 -5.87 -0.06
N PHE A 90 12.49 -5.97 -1.12
CA PHE A 90 12.64 -7.21 -1.87
C PHE A 90 13.18 -8.37 -1.01
N GLN A 91 14.18 -8.11 -0.17
CA GLN A 91 14.74 -9.11 0.74
C GLN A 91 13.73 -9.54 1.81
N ILE A 92 12.99 -8.59 2.40
CA ILE A 92 11.92 -8.87 3.37
C ILE A 92 10.80 -9.69 2.74
N PHE A 93 10.36 -9.34 1.53
CA PHE A 93 9.31 -10.07 0.82
C PHE A 93 9.78 -11.48 0.45
N SER A 94 11.03 -11.63 0.07
CA SER A 94 11.64 -12.95 -0.18
C SER A 94 11.66 -13.80 1.10
N LYS A 95 11.99 -13.20 2.25
CA LYS A 95 11.95 -13.90 3.55
C LYS A 95 10.52 -14.23 3.97
N CYS A 96 9.55 -13.36 3.74
CA CYS A 96 8.13 -13.66 3.99
C CYS A 96 7.67 -14.87 3.15
N ARG A 97 8.06 -14.93 1.87
CA ARG A 97 7.77 -16.07 0.99
C ARG A 97 8.37 -17.37 1.53
N GLU A 98 9.64 -17.35 1.96
CA GLU A 98 10.33 -18.50 2.57
C GLU A 98 9.61 -19.01 3.83
N LEU A 99 9.21 -18.08 4.71
CA LEU A 99 8.59 -18.40 5.99
C LEU A 99 7.10 -18.77 5.90
N GLY A 100 6.48 -18.63 4.73
CA GLY A 100 5.04 -18.86 4.57
C GLY A 100 4.16 -17.71 5.11
N ALA A 101 4.74 -16.53 5.27
CA ALA A 101 4.08 -15.34 5.81
C ALA A 101 3.62 -14.37 4.70
N ILE A 102 2.59 -13.57 4.99
CA ILE A 102 2.10 -12.51 4.11
C ILE A 102 2.84 -11.19 4.37
N ALA A 103 3.28 -10.54 3.30
CA ALA A 103 3.86 -9.20 3.38
C ALA A 103 2.75 -8.16 3.34
N MET A 104 2.82 -7.17 4.23
CA MET A 104 1.91 -6.03 4.31
C MET A 104 2.68 -4.75 3.98
N VAL A 105 2.05 -3.78 3.30
CA VAL A 105 2.74 -2.55 2.89
C VAL A 105 1.90 -1.31 3.14
N HIS A 106 2.46 -0.34 3.86
CA HIS A 106 2.01 1.05 3.79
C HIS A 106 2.64 1.69 2.55
N ALA A 107 1.82 1.94 1.53
CA ALA A 107 2.26 2.28 0.18
C ALA A 107 2.00 3.76 -0.16
N GLU A 108 2.90 4.65 0.25
CA GLU A 108 3.00 6.00 -0.30
C GLU A 108 4.48 6.31 -0.64
N ASN A 109 4.74 7.17 -1.62
CA ASN A 109 6.12 7.55 -1.96
C ASN A 109 6.71 8.54 -0.93
N GLY A 110 7.42 8.00 0.07
CA GLY A 110 7.96 8.80 1.18
C GLY A 110 8.94 9.91 0.80
N LEU A 111 9.76 9.69 -0.23
CA LEU A 111 10.74 10.69 -0.67
C LEU A 111 10.05 11.91 -1.31
N VAL A 112 9.07 11.67 -2.17
CA VAL A 112 8.32 12.75 -2.81
C VAL A 112 7.43 13.47 -1.80
N ILE A 113 6.80 12.74 -0.86
CA ILE A 113 6.02 13.36 0.24
C ILE A 113 6.88 14.35 1.01
N LYS A 114 8.12 13.99 1.36
CA LYS A 114 9.04 14.87 2.10
C LYS A 114 9.31 16.18 1.35
N GLU A 115 9.45 16.13 0.02
CA GLU A 115 9.66 17.34 -0.78
C GLU A 115 8.39 18.19 -0.90
N LEU A 116 7.23 17.57 -1.11
CA LEU A 116 5.95 18.29 -1.17
C LEU A 116 5.57 18.91 0.19
N GLU A 117 5.90 18.26 1.30
CA GLU A 117 5.72 18.83 2.64
C GLU A 117 6.55 20.12 2.82
N LYS A 118 7.80 20.13 2.35
CA LYS A 118 8.63 21.35 2.34
C LYS A 118 8.03 22.42 1.43
N GLU A 119 7.50 22.02 0.28
CA GLU A 119 6.84 22.93 -0.66
C GLU A 119 5.62 23.60 -0.03
N MET A 120 4.71 22.83 0.59
CA MET A 120 3.52 23.38 1.25
C MET A 120 3.88 24.43 2.32
N LEU A 121 4.90 24.15 3.14
CA LEU A 121 5.36 25.11 4.13
C LEU A 121 6.01 26.36 3.53
N LYS A 122 6.75 26.24 2.42
CA LYS A 122 7.28 27.41 1.70
C LYS A 122 6.18 28.31 1.15
N LEU A 123 5.03 27.72 0.79
CA LEU A 123 3.82 28.44 0.38
C LEU A 123 3.02 29.01 1.56
N GLY A 124 3.47 28.81 2.81
CA GLY A 124 2.76 29.28 4.01
C GLY A 124 1.57 28.40 4.42
N ILE A 125 1.40 27.22 3.81
CA ILE A 125 0.32 26.28 4.13
C ILE A 125 0.78 25.41 5.31
N THR A 126 0.35 25.79 6.52
CA THR A 126 0.72 25.12 7.77
C THR A 126 -0.42 24.33 8.41
N GLY A 127 -1.66 24.51 7.93
CA GLY A 127 -2.85 23.84 8.44
C GLY A 127 -3.02 22.40 7.96
N PRO A 128 -4.01 21.66 8.49
CA PRO A 128 -4.26 20.25 8.15
C PRO A 128 -4.48 19.98 6.66
N GLU A 129 -4.97 20.95 5.89
CA GLU A 129 -5.08 20.88 4.43
C GLU A 129 -3.73 20.65 3.75
N GLY A 130 -2.64 21.16 4.31
CA GLY A 130 -1.28 20.91 3.83
C GLY A 130 -0.92 19.42 3.86
N HIS A 131 -1.49 18.64 4.78
CA HIS A 131 -1.25 17.20 4.90
C HIS A 131 -1.81 16.41 3.71
N LEU A 132 -3.00 16.78 3.24
CA LEU A 132 -3.59 16.20 2.03
C LEU A 132 -2.82 16.67 0.78
N LEU A 133 -2.52 17.96 0.70
CA LEU A 133 -1.87 18.57 -0.47
C LEU A 133 -0.44 18.04 -0.67
N SER A 134 0.27 17.69 0.40
CA SER A 134 1.61 17.09 0.32
C SER A 134 1.61 15.60 -0.04
N ARG A 135 0.44 14.95 -0.08
CA ARG A 135 0.27 13.50 -0.32
C ARG A 135 -0.83 13.23 -1.37
N PRO A 136 -0.72 13.76 -2.61
CA PRO A 136 -1.72 13.50 -3.64
C PRO A 136 -1.82 12.00 -3.94
N GLU A 137 -3.02 11.53 -4.31
CA GLU A 137 -3.32 10.09 -4.45
C GLU A 137 -2.40 9.33 -5.42
N LYS A 138 -1.81 10.03 -6.40
CA LYS A 138 -0.84 9.46 -7.32
C LYS A 138 0.39 8.88 -6.61
N LEU A 139 0.77 9.40 -5.44
CA LEU A 139 1.89 8.87 -4.65
C LEU A 139 1.53 7.57 -3.93
N GLU A 140 0.24 7.40 -3.56
CA GLU A 140 -0.27 6.13 -3.05
C GLU A 140 -0.31 5.08 -4.17
N ALA A 141 -0.79 5.48 -5.35
CA ALA A 141 -0.87 4.60 -6.52
C ALA A 141 0.50 4.16 -7.04
N GLU A 142 1.48 5.06 -7.12
CA GLU A 142 2.86 4.74 -7.53
C GLU A 142 3.48 3.71 -6.59
N ALA A 143 3.46 3.98 -5.28
CA ALA A 143 4.04 3.08 -4.29
C ALA A 143 3.30 1.74 -4.24
N THR A 144 1.97 1.73 -4.42
CA THR A 144 1.18 0.51 -4.54
C THR A 144 1.64 -0.33 -5.73
N ASN A 145 1.78 0.28 -6.90
CA ASN A 145 2.28 -0.40 -8.10
C ASN A 145 3.71 -0.93 -7.93
N ARG A 146 4.59 -0.15 -7.30
CA ARG A 146 5.98 -0.54 -7.04
C ARG A 146 6.06 -1.70 -6.05
N ALA A 147 5.31 -1.66 -4.95
CA ALA A 147 5.23 -2.77 -3.99
C ALA A 147 4.72 -4.06 -4.64
N ILE A 148 3.67 -3.96 -5.47
CA ILE A 148 3.13 -5.09 -6.24
C ILE A 148 4.22 -5.69 -7.14
N THR A 149 4.94 -4.86 -7.87
CA THR A 149 6.02 -5.30 -8.76
C THR A 149 7.12 -6.02 -7.99
N ILE A 150 7.55 -5.47 -6.85
CA ILE A 150 8.58 -6.09 -5.99
C ILE A 150 8.08 -7.42 -5.42
N ALA A 151 6.83 -7.48 -4.95
CA ALA A 151 6.22 -8.68 -4.41
C ALA A 151 6.10 -9.80 -5.46
N GLU A 152 5.77 -9.44 -6.71
CA GLU A 152 5.73 -10.38 -7.83
C GLU A 152 7.13 -10.99 -8.09
N GLN A 153 8.18 -10.17 -8.12
CA GLN A 153 9.56 -10.66 -8.30
C GLN A 153 10.03 -11.52 -7.11
N ALA A 154 9.64 -11.14 -5.88
CA ALA A 154 9.91 -11.92 -4.67
C ALA A 154 9.02 -13.18 -4.55
N ARG A 155 8.01 -13.32 -5.41
CA ARG A 155 6.98 -14.39 -5.38
C ARG A 155 6.22 -14.41 -4.05
N CYS A 156 6.09 -13.27 -3.40
CA CYS A 156 5.48 -13.12 -2.09
C CYS A 156 4.01 -12.68 -2.24
N PRO A 157 3.07 -13.25 -1.47
CA PRO A 157 1.73 -12.67 -1.39
C PRO A 157 1.78 -11.29 -0.72
N LEU A 158 1.08 -10.33 -1.31
CA LEU A 158 1.08 -8.94 -0.84
C LEU A 158 -0.29 -8.53 -0.30
N TYR A 159 -0.27 -7.76 0.78
CA TYR A 159 -1.43 -7.14 1.40
C TYR A 159 -1.21 -5.62 1.48
N VAL A 160 -1.93 -4.85 0.68
CA VAL A 160 -1.88 -3.39 0.68
C VAL A 160 -2.85 -2.89 1.74
N VAL A 161 -2.31 -2.38 2.85
CA VAL A 161 -3.11 -1.87 3.98
C VAL A 161 -3.74 -0.52 3.64
N HIS A 162 -4.82 -0.16 4.36
CA HIS A 162 -5.45 1.16 4.38
C HIS A 162 -5.44 1.91 3.02
N ILE A 163 -6.03 1.31 1.99
CA ILE A 163 -6.26 1.94 0.69
C ILE A 163 -7.28 3.06 0.87
N MET A 164 -6.85 4.28 0.56
CA MET A 164 -7.64 5.50 0.74
C MET A 164 -8.08 6.10 -0.60
N SER A 165 -7.46 5.73 -1.72
CA SER A 165 -7.75 6.31 -3.04
C SER A 165 -8.24 5.30 -4.08
N LYS A 166 -8.95 5.84 -5.09
CA LYS A 166 -9.36 5.08 -6.27
C LYS A 166 -8.16 4.60 -7.07
N THR A 167 -7.18 5.48 -7.32
CA THR A 167 -6.02 5.16 -8.15
C THR A 167 -5.15 4.05 -7.56
N ALA A 168 -5.01 3.97 -6.23
CA ALA A 168 -4.34 2.83 -5.59
C ALA A 168 -5.17 1.54 -5.66
N ALA A 169 -6.50 1.65 -5.46
CA ALA A 169 -7.41 0.51 -5.59
C ALA A 169 -7.42 -0.09 -7.01
N ASP A 170 -7.34 0.76 -8.04
CA ASP A 170 -7.24 0.34 -9.44
C ASP A 170 -5.99 -0.50 -9.69
N LYS A 171 -4.85 -0.14 -9.08
CA LYS A 171 -3.62 -0.95 -9.21
C LYS A 171 -3.77 -2.34 -8.62
N VAL A 172 -4.47 -2.46 -7.49
CA VAL A 172 -4.79 -3.77 -6.88
C VAL A 172 -5.74 -4.56 -7.78
N GLN A 173 -6.79 -3.92 -8.31
CA GLN A 173 -7.73 -4.56 -9.24
C GLN A 173 -7.02 -5.08 -10.49
N GLU A 174 -6.23 -4.24 -11.16
CA GLU A 174 -5.52 -4.55 -12.41
C GLU A 174 -4.68 -5.82 -12.28
N VAL A 175 -3.94 -5.98 -11.18
CA VAL A 175 -3.07 -7.15 -11.00
C VAL A 175 -3.80 -8.39 -10.52
N ARG A 176 -4.91 -8.22 -9.78
CA ARG A 176 -5.78 -9.35 -9.42
C ARG A 176 -6.47 -9.93 -10.64
N LEU A 177 -6.87 -9.10 -11.61
CA LEU A 177 -7.38 -9.56 -12.91
C LEU A 177 -6.34 -10.37 -13.69
N LYS A 178 -5.04 -10.04 -13.54
CA LYS A 178 -3.92 -10.83 -14.08
C LYS A 178 -3.59 -12.08 -13.24
N GLY A 179 -4.35 -12.32 -12.17
CA GLY A 179 -4.21 -13.47 -11.30
C GLY A 179 -3.11 -13.33 -10.23
N GLN A 180 -2.49 -12.17 -10.05
CA GLN A 180 -1.50 -11.99 -8.98
C GLN A 180 -2.13 -12.15 -7.58
N VAL A 181 -1.33 -12.58 -6.61
CA VAL A 181 -1.80 -12.83 -5.24
C VAL A 181 -1.60 -11.57 -4.40
N VAL A 182 -2.46 -10.60 -4.65
CA VAL A 182 -2.49 -9.30 -3.96
C VAL A 182 -3.84 -9.10 -3.31
N PHE A 183 -3.86 -8.66 -2.06
CA PHE A 183 -5.06 -8.29 -1.31
C PHE A 183 -5.01 -6.79 -1.03
N GLY A 184 -6.16 -6.12 -1.11
CA GLY A 184 -6.30 -4.72 -0.74
C GLY A 184 -7.29 -4.57 0.39
N GLU A 185 -6.96 -3.71 1.34
CA GLU A 185 -7.78 -3.37 2.49
C GLU A 185 -8.23 -1.91 2.42
N SER A 186 -9.54 -1.66 2.49
CA SER A 186 -10.05 -0.29 2.64
C SER A 186 -10.17 0.09 4.12
N ASN A 187 -9.81 1.33 4.44
CA ASN A 187 -10.09 1.89 5.76
C ASN A 187 -11.54 2.37 5.84
N VAL A 188 -12.26 2.07 6.92
CA VAL A 188 -13.64 2.55 7.12
C VAL A 188 -13.78 4.08 7.05
N ALA A 189 -12.74 4.82 7.40
CA ALA A 189 -12.72 6.27 7.27
C ALA A 189 -12.90 6.72 5.82
N SER A 190 -12.23 6.07 4.84
CA SER A 190 -12.41 6.41 3.42
C SER A 190 -13.77 5.96 2.86
N LEU A 191 -14.48 5.06 3.56
CA LEU A 191 -15.84 4.63 3.20
C LEU A 191 -16.92 5.53 3.83
N GLY A 192 -16.67 6.05 5.03
CA GLY A 192 -17.64 6.79 5.83
C GLY A 192 -17.56 8.32 5.70
N THR A 193 -16.37 8.86 5.41
CA THR A 193 -16.11 10.31 5.27
C THR A 193 -15.09 10.57 4.15
N ASP A 194 -14.73 11.84 3.93
CA ASP A 194 -13.86 12.26 2.83
C ASP A 194 -12.88 13.38 3.25
N GLY A 195 -12.02 13.79 2.32
CA GLY A 195 -10.97 14.79 2.57
C GLY A 195 -11.47 16.22 2.74
N SER A 196 -12.74 16.52 2.44
CA SER A 196 -13.28 17.89 2.62
C SER A 196 -13.16 18.37 4.06
N GLN A 197 -13.07 17.44 5.01
CA GLN A 197 -12.89 17.70 6.43
C GLN A 197 -11.59 18.45 6.75
N TYR A 198 -10.54 18.32 5.92
CA TYR A 198 -9.29 19.06 6.09
C TYR A 198 -9.43 20.57 5.87
N PHE A 199 -10.49 21.01 5.16
CA PHE A 199 -10.74 22.41 4.84
C PHE A 199 -11.75 23.05 5.80
N ASN A 200 -12.10 22.36 6.89
CA ASN A 200 -12.98 22.90 7.91
C ASN A 200 -12.33 24.11 8.60
N LYS A 201 -13.09 25.20 8.78
CA LYS A 201 -12.60 26.41 9.45
C LYS A 201 -12.18 26.17 10.91
N CYS A 202 -12.75 25.16 11.57
CA CYS A 202 -12.31 24.71 12.87
C CYS A 202 -11.05 23.86 12.72
N TRP A 203 -9.90 24.42 13.11
CA TRP A 203 -8.62 23.71 13.07
C TRP A 203 -8.67 22.35 13.78
N ARG A 204 -9.32 22.27 14.96
CA ARG A 204 -9.45 21.02 15.74
C ARG A 204 -10.20 19.95 14.95
N HIS A 205 -11.27 20.31 14.26
CA HIS A 205 -12.04 19.41 13.41
C HIS A 205 -11.18 18.88 12.25
N ALA A 206 -10.50 19.78 11.55
CA ALA A 206 -9.63 19.41 10.43
C ALA A 206 -8.46 18.52 10.88
N ALA A 207 -7.80 18.85 11.99
CA ALA A 207 -6.70 18.08 12.56
C ALA A 207 -7.12 16.68 13.03
N ALA A 208 -8.36 16.51 13.49
CA ALA A 208 -8.89 15.22 13.91
C ALA A 208 -8.97 14.20 12.78
N HIS A 209 -9.07 14.65 11.53
CA HIS A 209 -9.13 13.81 10.33
C HIS A 209 -7.75 13.48 9.74
N VAL A 210 -6.65 13.99 10.33
CA VAL A 210 -5.28 13.75 9.82
C VAL A 210 -4.87 12.28 10.04
N VAL A 211 -4.69 11.58 8.92
CA VAL A 211 -4.30 10.16 8.79
C VAL A 211 -3.43 10.00 7.53
N SER A 212 -2.60 8.96 7.45
CA SER A 212 -1.75 8.66 6.29
C SER A 212 -1.95 7.22 5.80
N PRO A 213 -2.34 6.99 4.54
CA PRO A 213 -2.64 7.99 3.50
C PRO A 213 -3.84 8.88 3.89
N PRO A 214 -3.94 10.13 3.40
CA PRO A 214 -5.01 11.03 3.78
C PRO A 214 -6.34 10.64 3.14
N LEU A 215 -7.45 11.06 3.76
CA LEU A 215 -8.77 11.01 3.15
C LEU A 215 -8.78 11.80 1.84
N ARG A 216 -9.46 11.30 0.81
CA ARG A 216 -9.46 11.93 -0.51
C ARG A 216 -10.63 12.90 -0.65
N ASN A 217 -10.38 14.06 -1.25
CA ASN A 217 -11.39 15.11 -1.44
C ASN A 217 -12.51 14.70 -2.41
N ASP A 218 -12.26 13.76 -3.31
CA ASP A 218 -13.29 13.29 -4.24
C ASP A 218 -14.35 12.51 -3.45
N PRO A 219 -15.59 13.04 -3.34
CA PRO A 219 -16.66 12.45 -2.54
C PRO A 219 -17.12 11.08 -3.09
N THR A 220 -16.76 10.76 -4.33
CA THR A 220 -17.08 9.48 -4.95
C THR A 220 -16.04 8.39 -4.64
N THR A 221 -14.99 8.70 -3.86
CA THR A 221 -13.97 7.72 -3.43
C THR A 221 -14.58 6.60 -2.59
N GLY A 222 -15.29 6.91 -1.50
CA GLY A 222 -15.90 5.89 -0.64
C GLY A 222 -16.86 4.94 -1.38
N PRO A 223 -17.83 5.46 -2.15
CA PRO A 223 -18.70 4.63 -2.99
C PRO A 223 -17.93 3.73 -3.97
N TYR A 224 -16.85 4.23 -4.59
CA TYR A 224 -16.02 3.45 -5.50
C TYR A 224 -15.26 2.33 -4.79
N LEU A 225 -14.67 2.60 -3.63
CA LEU A 225 -14.01 1.58 -2.81
C LEU A 225 -15.00 0.50 -2.37
N LEU A 226 -16.24 0.87 -2.04
CA LEU A 226 -17.32 -0.09 -1.76
C LEU A 226 -17.66 -0.97 -2.96
N ASP A 227 -17.71 -0.41 -4.17
CA ASP A 227 -17.96 -1.20 -5.40
C ASP A 227 -16.83 -2.22 -5.63
N LEU A 228 -15.59 -1.84 -5.34
CA LEU A 228 -14.44 -2.75 -5.43
C LEU A 228 -14.40 -3.79 -4.30
N LEU A 229 -14.95 -3.49 -3.12
CA LEU A 229 -15.16 -4.48 -2.06
C LEU A 229 -16.27 -5.47 -2.46
N ALA A 230 -17.37 -4.98 -3.02
CA ALA A 230 -18.51 -5.79 -3.47
C ALA A 230 -18.10 -6.77 -4.58
N ASN A 231 -17.31 -6.33 -5.55
CA ASN A 231 -16.85 -7.18 -6.65
C ASN A 231 -15.62 -8.04 -6.29
N GLY A 232 -15.07 -7.92 -5.09
CA GLY A 232 -13.94 -8.71 -4.61
C GLY A 232 -12.56 -8.29 -5.14
N SER A 233 -12.46 -7.12 -5.78
CA SER A 233 -11.16 -6.52 -6.14
C SER A 233 -10.42 -6.08 -4.88
N LEU A 234 -11.12 -5.50 -3.92
CA LEU A 234 -10.66 -5.31 -2.54
C LEU A 234 -11.23 -6.43 -1.66
N SER A 235 -10.47 -6.81 -0.63
CA SER A 235 -10.72 -8.06 0.09
C SER A 235 -11.21 -7.87 1.52
N THR A 236 -10.79 -6.81 2.18
CA THR A 236 -10.99 -6.61 3.62
C THR A 236 -11.25 -5.15 3.94
N THR A 237 -11.84 -4.91 5.12
CA THR A 237 -12.01 -3.58 5.69
C THR A 237 -11.37 -3.50 7.07
N ALA A 238 -10.77 -2.36 7.40
CA ALA A 238 -10.11 -2.12 8.67
C ALA A 238 -10.36 -0.70 9.16
N THR A 239 -9.72 -0.33 10.28
CA THR A 239 -9.94 0.98 10.90
C THR A 239 -8.69 1.84 10.98
N ASP A 240 -7.52 1.21 11.06
CA ASP A 240 -6.29 1.92 11.42
C ASP A 240 -6.50 2.76 12.70
N HIS A 241 -7.25 2.20 13.65
CA HIS A 241 -7.72 2.95 14.82
C HIS A 241 -6.52 3.32 15.72
N CYS A 242 -6.10 4.56 15.59
CA CYS A 242 -4.95 5.14 16.25
C CYS A 242 -5.32 6.53 16.76
N THR A 243 -5.93 6.60 17.94
CA THR A 243 -6.58 7.83 18.39
C THR A 243 -5.64 8.74 19.17
N PHE A 244 -5.80 10.05 18.94
CA PHE A 244 -5.15 11.11 19.70
C PHE A 244 -6.20 12.16 20.08
N ASN A 245 -6.14 12.63 21.32
CA ASN A 245 -7.02 13.69 21.80
C ASN A 245 -6.68 15.04 21.13
N GLY A 246 -7.61 15.99 21.18
CA GLY A 246 -7.43 17.31 20.56
C GLY A 246 -6.18 18.05 21.06
N ASN A 247 -5.80 17.87 22.32
CA ASN A 247 -4.56 18.43 22.88
C ASN A 247 -3.29 17.79 22.28
N GLN A 248 -3.31 16.50 21.98
CA GLN A 248 -2.21 15.79 21.32
C GLN A 248 -2.13 16.17 19.84
N LYS A 249 -3.28 16.28 19.16
CA LYS A 249 -3.35 16.81 17.79
C LYS A 249 -2.74 18.22 17.70
N ALA A 250 -2.99 19.07 18.70
CA ALA A 250 -2.49 20.45 18.77
C ALA A 250 -0.96 20.61 18.79
N LEU A 251 -0.19 19.52 18.94
CA LEU A 251 1.27 19.55 18.72
C LEU A 251 1.65 20.09 17.33
N GLY A 252 0.78 19.92 16.33
CA GLY A 252 0.97 20.44 14.98
C GLY A 252 0.11 21.65 14.63
N LYS A 253 -0.34 22.44 15.61
CA LYS A 253 -1.19 23.63 15.37
C LYS A 253 -0.61 24.64 14.38
N ASP A 254 0.72 24.76 14.34
CA ASP A 254 1.45 25.68 13.45
C ASP A 254 2.25 24.95 12.36
N ASP A 255 2.20 23.61 12.30
CA ASP A 255 2.94 22.77 11.36
C ASP A 255 2.25 21.40 11.25
N PHE A 256 1.50 21.18 10.17
CA PHE A 256 0.71 19.96 9.96
C PHE A 256 1.53 18.67 10.04
N ARG A 257 2.83 18.70 9.74
CA ARG A 257 3.72 17.53 9.80
C ARG A 257 3.91 17.02 11.22
N LYS A 258 3.66 17.87 12.22
CA LYS A 258 3.75 17.53 13.65
C LYS A 258 2.43 17.06 14.23
N ILE A 259 1.34 17.05 13.44
CA ILE A 259 0.07 16.49 13.88
C ILE A 259 0.22 14.97 13.96
N PRO A 260 0.03 14.33 15.14
CA PRO A 260 0.01 12.88 15.23
C PRO A 260 -1.03 12.28 14.29
N ASN A 261 -0.57 11.39 13.40
CA ASN A 261 -1.40 10.77 12.38
C ASN A 261 -2.21 9.62 12.97
N GLY A 262 -3.53 9.64 12.75
CA GLY A 262 -4.43 8.59 13.23
C GLY A 262 -5.82 9.11 13.58
N ILE A 263 -6.77 8.18 13.56
CA ILE A 263 -8.21 8.42 13.62
C ILE A 263 -8.91 7.35 14.46
N ASN A 264 -10.17 7.58 14.80
CA ASN A 264 -11.04 6.61 15.46
C ASN A 264 -11.77 5.72 14.43
N GLY A 265 -12.43 4.64 14.88
CA GLY A 265 -13.23 3.82 13.95
C GLY A 265 -13.49 2.37 14.36
N ILE A 266 -12.81 1.83 15.38
CA ILE A 266 -12.98 0.44 15.82
C ILE A 266 -14.43 0.09 16.16
N GLU A 267 -15.12 1.00 16.86
CA GLU A 267 -16.50 0.84 17.28
C GLU A 267 -17.50 1.02 16.14
N ASP A 268 -17.25 1.98 15.25
CA ASP A 268 -18.21 2.43 14.25
C ASP A 268 -18.10 1.64 12.93
N ARG A 269 -17.03 0.85 12.76
CA ARG A 269 -16.70 0.20 11.49
C ARG A 269 -17.88 -0.55 10.87
N LEU A 270 -18.52 -1.41 11.64
CA LEU A 270 -19.58 -2.29 11.12
C LEU A 270 -20.82 -1.49 10.71
N SER A 271 -21.26 -0.54 11.53
CA SER A 271 -22.47 0.25 11.24
C SER A 271 -22.25 1.23 10.09
N VAL A 272 -21.05 1.80 9.97
CA VAL A 272 -20.70 2.64 8.82
C VAL A 272 -20.73 1.83 7.52
N ILE A 273 -20.10 0.65 7.50
CA ILE A 273 -20.10 -0.23 6.32
C ILE A 273 -21.50 -0.74 6.01
N TRP A 274 -22.29 -1.11 7.02
CA TRP A 274 -23.68 -1.53 6.83
C TRP A 274 -24.50 -0.43 6.17
N THR A 275 -24.46 0.78 6.72
CA THR A 275 -25.23 1.93 6.22
C THR A 275 -24.79 2.34 4.82
N LYS A 276 -23.49 2.39 4.55
CA LYS A 276 -22.97 2.84 3.25
C LYS A 276 -23.02 1.75 2.19
N GLY A 277 -22.96 0.48 2.58
CA GLY A 277 -22.85 -0.67 1.69
C GLY A 277 -24.13 -1.47 1.55
N VAL A 278 -24.68 -1.98 2.65
CA VAL A 278 -25.85 -2.89 2.63
C VAL A 278 -27.13 -2.12 2.38
N GLU A 279 -27.39 -1.04 3.14
CA GLU A 279 -28.61 -0.23 2.97
C GLU A 279 -28.70 0.45 1.60
N THR A 280 -27.56 0.72 0.97
CA THR A 280 -27.51 1.32 -0.37
C THR A 280 -27.61 0.30 -1.49
N GLY A 281 -27.63 -1.01 -1.17
CA GLY A 281 -27.67 -2.10 -2.14
C GLY A 281 -26.34 -2.37 -2.86
N LYS A 282 -25.23 -1.77 -2.43
CA LYS A 282 -23.89 -2.07 -2.97
C LYS A 282 -23.35 -3.41 -2.49
N LEU A 283 -23.68 -3.79 -1.27
CA LEU A 283 -23.30 -5.06 -0.66
C LEU A 283 -24.56 -5.86 -0.31
N ASP A 284 -24.53 -7.17 -0.57
CA ASP A 284 -25.41 -8.08 0.15
C ASP A 284 -24.86 -8.39 1.56
N ILE A 285 -25.69 -9.03 2.39
CA ILE A 285 -25.33 -9.37 3.77
C ILE A 285 -24.17 -10.36 3.87
N ASN A 286 -23.97 -11.22 2.85
CA ASN A 286 -22.91 -12.22 2.84
C ASN A 286 -21.55 -11.58 2.49
N GLN A 287 -21.55 -10.63 1.56
CA GLN A 287 -20.41 -9.78 1.23
C GLN A 287 -20.02 -8.92 2.43
N PHE A 288 -20.99 -8.35 3.16
CA PHE A 288 -20.74 -7.64 4.42
C PHE A 288 -19.99 -8.53 5.42
N VAL A 289 -20.46 -9.77 5.65
CA VAL A 289 -19.76 -10.73 6.53
C VAL A 289 -18.36 -11.05 6.01
N ALA A 290 -18.20 -11.24 4.70
CA ALA A 290 -16.93 -11.60 4.09
C ALA A 290 -15.85 -10.51 4.29
N ILE A 291 -16.15 -9.25 3.97
CA ILE A 291 -15.18 -8.15 4.04
C ILE A 291 -14.92 -7.64 5.47
N THR A 292 -15.81 -7.95 6.42
CA THR A 292 -15.67 -7.55 7.82
C THR A 292 -15.06 -8.63 8.71
N SER A 293 -15.10 -9.90 8.29
CA SER A 293 -14.61 -11.04 9.09
C SER A 293 -13.99 -12.18 8.27
N SER A 294 -14.75 -12.90 7.44
CA SER A 294 -14.32 -14.18 6.88
C SER A 294 -13.08 -14.10 5.99
N ASN A 295 -12.93 -13.04 5.20
CA ASN A 295 -11.76 -12.88 4.32
C ASN A 295 -10.49 -12.66 5.13
N ALA A 296 -10.55 -11.80 6.15
CA ALA A 296 -9.41 -11.55 7.02
C ALA A 296 -9.04 -12.82 7.83
N ALA A 297 -10.04 -13.58 8.30
CA ALA A 297 -9.79 -14.88 8.93
C ALA A 297 -9.09 -15.88 8.00
N ARG A 298 -9.43 -15.93 6.70
CA ARG A 298 -8.74 -16.80 5.73
C ARG A 298 -7.32 -16.32 5.41
N ILE A 299 -7.14 -15.02 5.22
CA ILE A 299 -5.86 -14.39 4.90
C ILE A 299 -4.85 -14.60 6.03
N PHE A 300 -5.27 -14.40 7.29
CA PHE A 300 -4.40 -14.54 8.46
C PHE A 300 -4.47 -15.92 9.12
N ASN A 301 -5.02 -16.92 8.44
CA ASN A 301 -5.04 -18.33 8.85
C ASN A 301 -5.77 -18.65 10.17
N MET A 302 -6.92 -18.02 10.38
CA MET A 302 -7.81 -18.23 11.54
C MET A 302 -9.15 -18.83 11.16
N TYR A 303 -9.42 -19.09 9.87
CA TYR A 303 -10.68 -19.66 9.41
C TYR A 303 -10.67 -21.20 9.50
N PRO A 304 -11.76 -21.88 9.91
CA PRO A 304 -13.07 -21.33 10.31
C PRO A 304 -13.18 -21.03 11.81
N LYS A 305 -12.11 -21.13 12.60
CA LYS A 305 -12.12 -20.85 14.04
C LYS A 305 -12.70 -19.46 14.33
N LYS A 306 -12.31 -18.46 13.54
CA LYS A 306 -12.90 -17.11 13.49
C LYS A 306 -13.61 -16.87 12.14
N GLY A 307 -14.56 -15.93 12.14
CA GLY A 307 -15.18 -15.42 10.91
C GLY A 307 -16.18 -16.38 10.23
N ARG A 308 -16.71 -17.37 10.96
CA ARG A 308 -17.80 -18.25 10.51
C ARG A 308 -18.64 -18.71 11.69
N ILE A 309 -19.96 -18.76 11.51
CA ILE A 309 -20.88 -19.47 12.41
C ILE A 309 -20.99 -20.91 11.93
N ALA A 310 -20.32 -21.83 12.63
CA ALA A 310 -20.36 -23.26 12.36
C ALA A 310 -20.00 -24.05 13.63
N VAL A 311 -20.43 -25.31 13.69
CA VAL A 311 -19.99 -26.23 14.76
C VAL A 311 -18.45 -26.32 14.73
N GLY A 312 -17.82 -26.09 15.89
CA GLY A 312 -16.35 -26.08 16.04
C GLY A 312 -15.68 -24.72 15.88
N SER A 313 -16.40 -23.68 15.43
CA SER A 313 -15.91 -22.29 15.47
C SER A 313 -16.01 -21.72 16.89
N ASP A 314 -15.21 -20.68 17.18
CA ASP A 314 -15.29 -19.99 18.47
C ASP A 314 -16.65 -19.29 18.63
N GLY A 315 -17.13 -19.21 19.88
CA GLY A 315 -18.40 -18.57 20.23
C GLY A 315 -18.38 -17.04 20.13
N ASP A 316 -17.84 -16.50 19.04
CA ASP A 316 -17.73 -15.07 18.75
C ASP A 316 -18.82 -14.69 17.76
N CYS A 317 -19.86 -14.00 18.24
CA CYS A 317 -21.08 -13.74 17.47
C CYS A 317 -21.64 -12.36 17.75
N LEU A 318 -22.32 -11.79 16.76
CA LEU A 318 -23.10 -10.56 16.90
C LEU A 318 -24.56 -10.89 16.62
N ILE A 319 -25.45 -10.42 17.49
CA ILE A 319 -26.87 -10.31 17.18
C ILE A 319 -27.08 -8.91 16.62
N TRP A 320 -27.35 -8.86 15.31
CA TRP A 320 -27.41 -7.64 14.53
C TRP A 320 -28.85 -7.28 14.21
N ASP A 321 -29.28 -6.07 14.58
CA ASP A 321 -30.56 -5.52 14.16
C ASP A 321 -30.34 -4.60 12.96
N PRO A 322 -30.80 -4.99 11.75
CA PRO A 322 -30.63 -4.18 10.54
C PRO A 322 -31.46 -2.89 10.55
N GLN A 323 -32.55 -2.84 11.32
CA GLN A 323 -33.46 -1.69 11.37
C GLN A 323 -33.12 -0.71 12.49
N ALA A 324 -32.28 -1.11 13.45
CA ALA A 324 -31.85 -0.23 14.52
C ALA A 324 -30.98 0.91 13.96
N THR A 325 -31.21 2.12 14.48
CA THR A 325 -30.51 3.33 14.06
C THR A 325 -29.85 4.05 15.21
N LYS A 326 -28.68 4.65 14.97
CA LYS A 326 -28.04 5.60 15.89
C LYS A 326 -27.44 6.77 15.12
N THR A 327 -27.35 7.93 15.75
CA THR A 327 -26.47 8.99 15.30
C THR A 327 -25.14 8.83 16.03
N ILE A 328 -24.04 8.68 15.29
CA ILE A 328 -22.72 8.57 15.90
C ILE A 328 -22.38 9.92 16.56
N SER A 329 -21.95 9.86 17.82
CA SER A 329 -21.42 11.01 18.54
C SER A 329 -20.30 10.61 19.50
N PHE A 330 -19.28 11.47 19.62
CA PHE A 330 -18.25 11.35 20.65
C PHE A 330 -18.85 11.33 22.07
N SER A 331 -20.00 11.97 22.27
CA SER A 331 -20.66 11.99 23.58
C SER A 331 -21.22 10.63 24.02
N THR A 332 -21.38 9.69 23.08
CA THR A 332 -22.02 8.39 23.30
C THR A 332 -21.13 7.20 22.95
N HIS A 333 -19.97 7.43 22.34
CA HIS A 333 -19.07 6.35 21.95
C HIS A 333 -18.33 5.77 23.16
N HIS A 334 -17.71 4.60 22.99
CA HIS A 334 -16.97 3.89 24.03
C HIS A 334 -15.45 4.05 23.87
N GLN A 335 -15.02 4.85 22.89
CA GLN A 335 -13.61 5.15 22.64
C GLN A 335 -13.12 6.20 23.63
N ALA A 336 -11.84 6.15 24.03
CA ALA A 336 -11.27 7.09 25.00
C ALA A 336 -10.95 8.48 24.42
N CYS A 337 -11.13 8.67 23.10
CA CYS A 337 -10.74 9.88 22.40
C CYS A 337 -11.83 10.95 22.44
N ASP A 338 -11.45 12.21 22.55
CA ASP A 338 -12.37 13.36 22.66
C ASP A 338 -12.92 13.88 21.31
N PHE A 339 -13.09 12.97 20.33
CA PHE A 339 -13.62 13.25 18.99
C PHE A 339 -14.11 11.97 18.28
N ASN A 340 -14.99 12.10 17.29
CA ASN A 340 -15.35 11.05 16.35
C ASN A 340 -15.39 11.59 14.90
N ILE A 341 -14.65 10.99 13.96
CA ILE A 341 -14.62 11.40 12.54
C ILE A 341 -15.95 11.16 11.80
N PHE A 342 -16.87 10.43 12.43
CA PHE A 342 -18.22 10.19 11.93
C PHE A 342 -19.27 10.98 12.74
N GLU A 343 -18.90 12.05 13.44
CA GLU A 343 -19.82 12.86 14.24
C GLU A 343 -21.07 13.28 13.44
N GLY A 344 -22.25 13.03 14.00
CA GLY A 344 -23.53 13.34 13.37
C GLY A 344 -23.96 12.38 12.26
N PHE A 345 -23.16 11.37 11.93
CA PHE A 345 -23.50 10.39 10.91
C PHE A 345 -24.62 9.45 11.41
N GLN A 346 -25.73 9.41 10.69
CA GLN A 346 -26.85 8.51 10.98
C GLN A 346 -26.57 7.12 10.40
N CYS A 347 -26.38 6.15 11.29
CA CYS A 347 -26.15 4.75 10.94
C CYS A 347 -27.43 3.93 11.10
N HIS A 348 -27.59 2.97 10.21
CA HIS A 348 -28.48 1.82 10.31
C HIS A 348 -27.65 0.55 10.55
N GLY A 349 -28.27 -0.48 11.11
CA GLY A 349 -27.59 -1.72 11.45
C GLY A 349 -26.72 -1.55 12.70
N LEU A 350 -27.17 -2.15 13.81
CA LEU A 350 -26.46 -2.08 15.08
C LEU A 350 -26.30 -3.46 15.73
N PRO A 351 -25.18 -3.71 16.42
CA PRO A 351 -25.06 -4.87 17.28
C PRO A 351 -25.91 -4.63 18.54
N ILE A 352 -26.96 -5.41 18.74
CA ILE A 352 -27.78 -5.37 19.96
C ILE A 352 -27.14 -6.22 21.07
N ILE A 353 -26.54 -7.35 20.66
CA ILE A 353 -25.79 -8.24 21.57
C ILE A 353 -24.46 -8.59 20.90
N THR A 354 -23.38 -8.52 21.67
CA THR A 354 -22.05 -8.99 21.29
C THR A 354 -21.65 -10.14 22.21
N ILE A 355 -21.32 -11.28 21.61
CA ILE A 355 -20.87 -12.49 22.30
C ILE A 355 -19.40 -12.71 21.95
N VAL A 356 -18.56 -12.87 22.98
CA VAL A 356 -17.12 -13.14 22.87
C VAL A 356 -16.81 -14.40 23.67
N ALA A 357 -16.19 -15.38 23.03
CA ALA A 357 -15.88 -16.68 23.62
C ALA A 357 -17.08 -17.34 24.34
N GLY A 358 -18.29 -17.20 23.76
CA GLY A 358 -19.53 -17.74 24.30
C GLY A 358 -20.14 -16.96 25.47
N LYS A 359 -19.62 -15.77 25.80
CA LYS A 359 -20.12 -14.91 26.87
C LYS A 359 -20.65 -13.60 26.32
N ILE A 360 -21.78 -13.13 26.83
CA ILE A 360 -22.32 -11.81 26.47
C ILE A 360 -21.37 -10.74 27.02
N ALA A 361 -20.72 -10.02 26.11
CA ALA A 361 -19.78 -8.94 26.41
C ALA A 361 -20.42 -7.56 26.27
N TYR A 362 -21.50 -7.45 25.50
CA TYR A 362 -22.29 -6.22 25.36
C TYR A 362 -23.74 -6.59 25.08
N GLU A 363 -24.68 -5.91 25.75
CA GLU A 363 -26.11 -6.08 25.56
C GLU A 363 -26.83 -4.80 26.00
N ASN A 364 -27.86 -4.37 25.24
CA ASN A 364 -28.74 -3.25 25.59
C ASN A 364 -27.99 -1.95 25.95
N GLY A 365 -26.92 -1.61 25.22
CA GLY A 365 -26.14 -0.40 25.48
C GLY A 365 -25.13 -0.51 26.62
N GLN A 366 -25.04 -1.67 27.29
CA GLN A 366 -24.15 -1.87 28.44
C GLN A 366 -23.00 -2.81 28.10
N LEU A 367 -21.79 -2.41 28.48
CA LEU A 367 -20.58 -3.21 28.33
C LEU A 367 -20.39 -4.11 29.55
N ASN A 368 -20.45 -5.43 29.33
CA ASN A 368 -20.25 -6.49 30.33
C ASN A 368 -18.92 -7.23 30.08
N ALA A 369 -17.95 -6.55 29.46
CA ALA A 369 -16.67 -7.11 29.10
C ALA A 369 -15.76 -7.30 30.32
N ILE A 370 -14.99 -8.39 30.32
CA ILE A 370 -14.05 -8.69 31.41
C ILE A 370 -12.64 -8.35 30.93
N GLN A 371 -11.98 -7.43 31.62
CA GLN A 371 -10.59 -7.08 31.30
C GLN A 371 -9.69 -8.31 31.38
N GLY A 372 -8.90 -8.55 30.33
CA GLY A 372 -7.96 -9.68 30.25
C GLY A 372 -8.63 -11.02 29.92
N SER A 373 -9.91 -11.05 29.55
CA SER A 373 -10.57 -12.30 29.13
C SER A 373 -10.19 -12.74 27.72
N GLY A 374 -9.75 -11.80 26.89
CA GLY A 374 -9.30 -12.07 25.52
C GLY A 374 -7.98 -12.84 25.50
N LYS A 375 -7.80 -13.68 24.49
CA LYS A 375 -6.60 -14.49 24.30
C LYS A 375 -5.86 -14.09 23.04
N TYR A 376 -4.53 -14.21 23.10
CA TYR A 376 -3.71 -14.18 21.91
C TYR A 376 -4.02 -15.41 21.03
N ILE A 377 -4.30 -15.16 19.76
CA ILE A 377 -4.55 -16.18 18.73
C ILE A 377 -3.36 -16.22 17.80
N GLU A 378 -2.69 -17.37 17.80
CA GLU A 378 -1.61 -17.67 16.88
C GLU A 378 -2.13 -17.73 15.43
N THR A 379 -1.48 -16.99 14.55
CA THR A 379 -1.71 -16.97 13.11
C THR A 379 -0.60 -17.77 12.44
N THR A 380 -0.82 -19.07 12.24
CA THR A 380 0.20 -19.96 11.68
C THR A 380 0.49 -19.62 10.21
N CYS A 381 1.73 -19.84 9.78
CA CYS A 381 2.17 -19.64 8.39
C CYS A 381 1.53 -20.63 7.41
N PHE A 382 1.77 -20.39 6.12
CA PHE A 382 1.34 -21.25 5.01
C PHE A 382 -0.18 -21.48 4.93
N THR A 383 -0.98 -20.43 5.14
CA THR A 383 -2.44 -20.53 4.91
C THR A 383 -2.74 -21.10 3.52
N ASP A 384 -3.52 -22.17 3.46
CA ASP A 384 -3.89 -22.83 2.20
C ASP A 384 -4.62 -21.87 1.26
N TYR A 385 -5.37 -20.92 1.82
CA TYR A 385 -6.07 -19.88 1.06
C TYR A 385 -5.15 -19.08 0.12
N ILE A 386 -3.88 -18.93 0.50
CA ILE A 386 -2.86 -18.18 -0.23
C ILE A 386 -1.84 -19.13 -0.87
N TYR A 387 -1.25 -20.01 -0.06
CA TYR A 387 -0.05 -20.76 -0.43
C TYR A 387 -0.34 -21.99 -1.29
N GLN A 388 -1.56 -22.56 -1.26
CA GLN A 388 -1.91 -23.69 -2.10
C GLN A 388 -1.68 -23.37 -3.59
N LYS A 389 -2.20 -22.22 -4.06
CA LYS A 389 -2.01 -21.77 -5.45
C LYS A 389 -0.58 -21.29 -5.74
N LEU A 390 0.06 -20.61 -4.79
CA LEU A 390 1.43 -20.10 -4.98
C LEU A 390 2.45 -21.25 -5.12
N ASN A 391 2.31 -22.30 -4.32
CA ASN A 391 3.21 -23.45 -4.37
C ASN A 391 3.07 -24.20 -5.70
N LYS A 392 1.85 -24.32 -6.24
CA LYS A 392 1.63 -24.87 -7.59
C LYS A 392 2.23 -23.99 -8.70
N ARG A 393 2.11 -22.67 -8.58
CA ARG A 393 2.74 -21.74 -9.53
C ARG A 393 4.26 -21.87 -9.54
N GLU A 394 4.88 -22.02 -8.37
CA GLU A 394 6.34 -22.18 -8.29
C GLU A 394 6.82 -23.47 -8.93
N GLN A 395 6.12 -24.59 -8.68
CA GLN A 395 6.42 -25.88 -9.30
C GLN A 395 6.42 -25.79 -10.83
N LEU A 396 5.40 -25.14 -11.42
CA LEU A 396 5.31 -24.95 -12.87
C LEU A 396 6.40 -24.01 -13.40
N ARG A 397 6.67 -22.92 -12.68
CA ARG A 397 7.71 -21.95 -13.05
C ARG A 397 9.09 -22.60 -13.10
N GLU A 398 9.46 -23.38 -12.09
CA GLU A 398 10.74 -24.09 -12.06
C GLU A 398 10.90 -25.05 -13.25
N GLN A 399 9.82 -25.74 -13.63
CA GLN A 399 9.81 -26.60 -14.82
C GLN A 399 10.04 -25.79 -16.11
N ILE A 400 9.33 -24.66 -16.28
CA ILE A 400 9.45 -23.79 -17.45
C ILE A 400 10.87 -23.19 -17.53
N ILE A 401 11.42 -22.69 -16.42
CA ILE A 401 12.77 -22.10 -16.40
C ILE A 401 13.83 -23.15 -16.77
N LYS A 402 13.71 -24.38 -16.24
CA LYS A 402 14.62 -25.48 -16.61
C LYS A 402 14.56 -25.80 -18.10
N GLN A 403 13.39 -25.72 -18.74
CA GLN A 403 13.21 -25.90 -20.18
C GLN A 403 13.76 -24.73 -21.02
N GLN A 404 13.74 -23.51 -20.48
CA GLN A 404 14.28 -22.32 -21.15
C GLN A 404 15.81 -22.25 -21.12
N LYS A 405 16.48 -23.05 -20.29
CA LYS A 405 17.95 -23.14 -20.30
C LYS A 405 18.40 -23.68 -21.65
N ILE A 406 18.94 -22.80 -22.48
CA ILE A 406 19.59 -23.19 -23.74
C ILE A 406 21.00 -23.68 -23.41
N GLU A 407 21.26 -24.95 -23.68
CA GLU A 407 22.61 -25.49 -23.68
C GLU A 407 23.38 -24.88 -24.85
N ARG A 408 24.43 -24.13 -24.54
CA ARG A 408 25.33 -23.53 -25.52
C ARG A 408 26.68 -24.19 -25.39
N GLU A 409 27.37 -24.32 -26.52
CA GLU A 409 28.79 -24.67 -26.50
C GLU A 409 29.58 -23.63 -25.66
N PRO A 410 30.63 -24.05 -24.95
CA PRO A 410 31.49 -23.12 -24.23
C PRO A 410 32.06 -22.08 -25.20
N TYR A 411 32.04 -20.81 -24.81
CA TYR A 411 32.65 -19.75 -25.61
C TYR A 411 34.17 -19.95 -25.67
N THR A 412 34.70 -20.16 -26.87
CA THR A 412 36.14 -20.39 -27.13
C THR A 412 36.85 -19.17 -27.72
N GLY A 413 36.13 -18.06 -27.94
CA GLY A 413 36.73 -16.83 -28.47
C GLY A 413 37.61 -16.12 -27.43
N GLU A 414 38.38 -15.13 -27.88
CA GLU A 414 39.18 -14.30 -26.98
C GLU A 414 38.28 -13.52 -26.01
N VAL A 415 38.71 -13.43 -24.75
CA VAL A 415 38.08 -12.62 -23.71
C VAL A 415 39.05 -11.50 -23.36
N ILE A 416 38.69 -10.27 -23.68
CA ILE A 416 39.47 -9.10 -23.29
C ILE A 416 39.43 -8.91 -21.77
N ASP A 417 40.56 -8.51 -21.18
CA ASP A 417 40.61 -8.09 -19.77
C ASP A 417 40.00 -6.70 -19.66
N ALA A 418 38.74 -6.61 -19.23
CA ALA A 418 37.98 -5.37 -19.13
C ALA A 418 38.67 -4.29 -18.28
N LYS A 419 39.46 -4.66 -17.26
CA LYS A 419 40.19 -3.68 -16.45
C LYS A 419 41.35 -3.07 -17.21
N LYS A 420 42.08 -3.86 -18.01
CA LYS A 420 43.19 -3.39 -18.85
C LYS A 420 42.73 -2.67 -20.12
N SER A 421 41.60 -3.08 -20.69
CA SER A 421 41.08 -2.49 -21.94
C SER A 421 40.32 -1.18 -21.73
N VAL A 422 39.79 -0.90 -20.52
CA VAL A 422 39.31 0.45 -20.15
C VAL A 422 40.48 1.43 -19.94
N SER A 423 41.61 0.97 -19.38
CA SER A 423 42.81 1.82 -19.19
C SER A 423 43.57 2.11 -20.49
N ASN A 424 43.56 1.18 -21.44
CA ASN A 424 44.23 1.33 -22.73
C ASN A 424 43.38 2.02 -23.81
N GLY A 425 42.12 2.35 -23.51
CA GLY A 425 41.22 3.02 -24.47
C GLY A 425 40.56 2.09 -25.50
N ASP A 426 40.81 0.78 -25.42
CA ASP A 426 40.24 -0.25 -26.31
C ASP A 426 38.74 -0.45 -26.09
N LEU A 427 38.26 -0.18 -24.87
CA LEU A 427 36.83 -0.13 -24.53
C LEU A 427 36.34 1.32 -24.52
N LYS A 428 35.59 1.71 -25.57
CA LYS A 428 34.85 2.98 -25.58
C LYS A 428 33.75 2.95 -24.51
N THR A 429 34.04 3.50 -23.34
CA THR A 429 32.99 3.84 -22.38
C THR A 429 32.09 4.94 -22.95
N SER A 430 30.78 4.93 -22.64
CA SER A 430 29.85 5.98 -23.07
C SER A 430 30.43 7.37 -22.84
N PRO A 431 30.16 8.37 -23.72
CA PRO A 431 30.81 9.67 -23.64
C PRO A 431 30.65 10.27 -22.24
N LYS A 432 31.75 10.35 -21.48
CA LYS A 432 31.77 11.11 -20.23
C LYS A 432 31.51 12.57 -20.61
N ASN A 433 30.53 13.21 -19.95
CA ASN A 433 30.29 14.65 -20.02
C ASN A 433 31.58 15.40 -19.70
N GLN A 434 32.38 15.71 -20.72
CA GLN A 434 33.51 16.60 -20.57
C GLN A 434 32.96 18.02 -20.54
N THR A 435 32.90 18.58 -19.33
CA THR A 435 32.91 20.01 -19.09
C THR A 435 34.05 20.64 -19.89
N ILE A 436 33.69 21.40 -20.92
CA ILE A 436 34.63 22.17 -21.75
C ILE A 436 35.15 23.31 -20.89
N HIS A 437 36.34 23.15 -20.31
CA HIS A 437 37.16 24.29 -19.93
C HIS A 437 37.97 24.72 -21.15
N SER A 438 37.67 25.93 -21.62
CA SER A 438 38.40 26.64 -22.66
C SER A 438 39.83 26.93 -22.22
N ASN A 439 40.82 26.50 -23.01
CA ASN A 439 42.03 27.24 -23.39
C ASN A 439 43.02 26.27 -24.06
N HIS A 440 43.05 26.27 -25.39
CA HIS A 440 44.26 26.47 -26.20
C HIS A 440 43.98 26.16 -27.68
N GLU A 441 44.48 27.07 -28.51
CA GLU A 441 44.50 27.03 -29.97
C GLU A 441 45.29 25.83 -30.51
N LEU A 442 44.84 25.29 -31.66
CA LEU A 442 45.58 24.65 -32.78
C LEU A 442 44.57 23.88 -33.66
N PRO A 443 44.91 23.43 -34.88
CA PRO A 443 44.96 24.18 -36.14
C PRO A 443 43.90 23.68 -37.15
N ALA A 444 43.73 24.44 -38.22
CA ALA A 444 42.79 24.15 -39.30
C ALA A 444 43.07 22.81 -40.02
N ALA A 445 42.23 21.80 -39.79
CA ALA A 445 41.78 20.85 -40.80
C ALA A 445 40.76 19.87 -40.19
N GLY A 446 39.55 19.84 -40.76
CA GLY A 446 38.72 18.63 -40.74
C GLY A 446 37.76 18.43 -39.56
N PHE A 447 36.85 19.38 -39.30
CA PHE A 447 35.52 19.04 -38.76
C PHE A 447 34.46 19.87 -39.47
N HIS A 448 33.50 19.20 -40.09
CA HIS A 448 32.56 19.77 -41.06
C HIS A 448 31.72 20.92 -40.51
N ASN A 449 32.00 22.14 -40.95
CA ASN A 449 30.99 23.19 -41.09
C ASN A 449 30.06 22.82 -42.25
N ARG A 450 28.76 22.67 -42.01
CA ARG A 450 27.76 22.60 -43.09
C ARG A 450 27.32 24.01 -43.47
N PRO A 451 27.22 24.34 -44.77
CA PRO A 451 26.68 25.63 -45.18
C PRO A 451 25.18 25.68 -44.90
N ALA A 452 24.70 26.86 -44.49
CA ALA A 452 23.28 27.13 -44.36
C ALA A 452 22.59 27.01 -45.74
N THR A 453 21.42 26.36 -45.78
CA THR A 453 20.56 26.39 -46.96
C THR A 453 20.03 27.81 -47.17
N ARG A 454 19.80 28.19 -48.44
CA ARG A 454 19.43 29.55 -48.93
C ARG A 454 18.21 30.23 -48.29
N ALA A 455 17.50 29.61 -47.35
CA ALA A 455 16.34 30.16 -46.67
C ALA A 455 16.45 30.21 -45.12
N GLY A 456 17.61 29.93 -44.53
CA GLY A 456 17.91 30.33 -43.14
C GLY A 456 17.11 29.65 -42.00
N ALA A 457 16.27 28.64 -42.24
CA ALA A 457 15.56 27.88 -41.19
C ALA A 457 15.86 26.37 -41.25
N ARG A 458 15.92 25.73 -40.07
CA ARG A 458 16.17 24.29 -39.89
C ARG A 458 14.94 23.47 -40.31
N ASN A 459 15.15 22.39 -41.07
CA ASN A 459 14.11 21.39 -41.33
C ASN A 459 14.02 20.45 -40.12
N LEU A 460 12.89 20.45 -39.41
CA LEU A 460 12.66 19.62 -38.21
C LEU A 460 12.36 18.14 -38.52
N PHE A 461 12.23 17.77 -39.81
CA PHE A 461 11.98 16.39 -40.24
C PHE A 461 13.25 15.61 -40.63
N ASP A 462 14.42 16.26 -40.64
CA ASP A 462 15.69 15.57 -40.90
C ASP A 462 16.25 14.99 -39.59
N SER A 463 16.14 13.67 -39.44
CA SER A 463 16.75 12.95 -38.31
C SER A 463 18.28 12.94 -38.43
N SER A 464 18.98 13.28 -37.35
CA SER A 464 20.44 13.18 -37.23
C SER A 464 20.92 11.77 -36.85
N PHE A 465 20.03 10.78 -36.89
CA PHE A 465 20.37 9.40 -36.54
C PHE A 465 21.01 8.70 -37.73
N MET A 466 22.34 8.47 -37.67
CA MET A 466 23.02 7.51 -38.54
C MET A 466 23.54 6.36 -37.68
N LEU A 467 23.13 5.14 -38.01
CA LEU A 467 23.81 3.93 -37.53
C LEU A 467 25.15 3.86 -38.27
N SER A 468 26.26 3.92 -37.54
CA SER A 468 27.59 3.71 -38.12
C SER A 468 27.82 2.22 -38.35
N GLY A 469 27.97 1.81 -39.62
CA GLY A 469 28.36 0.47 -40.04
C GLY A 469 27.66 0.05 -41.34
N GLU A 470 28.37 -0.67 -42.21
CA GLU A 470 27.80 -1.26 -43.43
C GLU A 470 26.73 -2.29 -43.04
N GLN A 471 25.48 -2.07 -43.47
CA GLN A 471 24.37 -2.99 -43.26
C GLN A 471 24.28 -3.96 -44.44
N TRP A 472 23.90 -5.21 -44.15
CA TRP A 472 23.86 -6.27 -45.16
C TRP A 472 22.91 -6.00 -46.34
N ASP A 473 22.00 -5.02 -46.21
CA ASP A 473 21.06 -4.59 -47.25
C ASP A 473 21.42 -3.27 -47.95
N ASP A 474 22.59 -2.67 -47.66
CA ASP A 474 23.05 -1.40 -48.27
C ASP A 474 23.27 -1.49 -49.79
N GLY A 475 23.40 -2.71 -50.34
CA GLY A 475 23.55 -2.95 -51.79
C GLY A 475 22.24 -2.97 -52.58
N ASN A 476 21.07 -2.98 -51.93
CA ASN A 476 19.78 -3.10 -52.60
C ASN A 476 19.05 -1.75 -52.67
N LEU A 477 19.02 -1.16 -53.87
CA LEU A 477 18.18 0.00 -54.19
C LEU A 477 16.70 -0.29 -53.89
N ARG A 478 16.21 0.17 -52.73
CA ARG A 478 14.77 0.19 -52.42
C ARG A 478 14.09 1.16 -53.39
N LYS A 479 13.23 0.66 -54.27
CA LYS A 479 12.32 1.50 -55.07
C LYS A 479 11.36 2.21 -54.12
N THR A 480 11.55 3.51 -53.92
CA THR A 480 10.60 4.34 -53.18
C THR A 480 9.40 4.68 -54.07
N THR A 481 8.22 4.24 -53.66
CA THR A 481 6.96 4.67 -54.29
C THR A 481 6.63 6.07 -53.76
N ARG A 482 6.69 7.07 -54.65
CA ARG A 482 6.25 8.43 -54.34
C ARG A 482 4.72 8.43 -54.25
N VAL A 483 4.16 8.42 -53.04
CA VAL A 483 2.71 8.58 -52.85
C VAL A 483 2.37 10.05 -53.08
N GLN A 484 1.80 10.37 -54.25
CA GLN A 484 1.08 11.63 -54.43
C GLN A 484 -0.32 11.47 -53.81
N GLN A 485 -0.65 12.37 -52.88
CA GLN A 485 -1.92 12.44 -52.12
C GLN A 485 -2.07 11.44 -50.95
N PRO A 486 -1.55 11.77 -49.75
CA PRO A 486 -1.95 11.07 -48.54
C PRO A 486 -3.42 11.36 -48.19
N PRO A 487 -4.21 10.38 -47.71
CA PRO A 487 -5.62 10.59 -47.37
C PRO A 487 -5.72 11.32 -46.03
N GLY A 488 -5.81 12.65 -46.10
CA GLY A 488 -6.05 13.54 -44.96
C GLY A 488 -6.90 14.71 -45.44
N GLY A 489 -8.05 14.91 -44.79
CA GLY A 489 -9.19 15.67 -45.32
C GLY A 489 -8.91 17.13 -45.68
N GLN A 490 -9.60 17.58 -46.73
CA GLN A 490 -9.69 18.99 -47.10
C GLN A 490 -10.44 19.78 -46.02
N SER A 491 -9.76 20.71 -45.35
CA SER A 491 -10.39 21.82 -44.65
C SER A 491 -10.93 22.81 -45.67
N LYS A 492 -12.24 22.80 -45.91
CA LYS A 492 -12.94 23.88 -46.62
C LYS A 492 -13.24 25.00 -45.63
N GLY A 493 -12.52 26.11 -45.74
CA GLY A 493 -12.98 27.41 -45.30
C GLY A 493 -13.54 28.19 -46.49
N LEU A 494 -14.69 28.84 -46.30
CA LEU A 494 -15.07 30.17 -46.82
C LEU A 494 -16.57 30.40 -46.54
N TRP A 495 -16.87 31.17 -45.48
CA TRP A 495 -17.54 32.49 -45.46
C TRP A 495 -17.94 32.82 -44.03
#